data_AF-A0A0K0Y786-F1
#
_entry.id   AF-A0A0K0Y786-F1
#
_cell.length_a   1.000
_cell.length_b   1.000
_cell.length_c   1.000
_cell.angle_alpha   90.00
_cell.angle_beta   90.00
_cell.angle_gamma   90.00
#
_symmetry.space_group_name_H-M   'P 1'
#
loop_
_entity.id
_entity.type
_entity.pdbx_description
1 polymer ?
#
loop_
_entity_poly.entity_id
_entity_poly.type
_entity_poly.pdbx_seq_one_letter_code
_entity_poly.pdbx_strand_id
1 'polypeptide(L)'
;MKRKLALAALVSLSSSVALANTIPEVGCFTRIYSADHLASNPNQGVAAMRLLLVHTPEYAASVTAVLDVTMADQGQGRADNVGGHTLSVGLGCLSMRCHSDGDAGGIDISRQSSDGITFQGSALLGDWEQDHLPSSSLSEGTGQPTVYRLNAASAGSCEGMY
;
A
#
# COMPACT_ATOMS: atom_id res chain seq x y z
N MET A 1 37.95 -6.72 -61.22
CA MET A 1 38.04 -6.16 -59.84
C MET A 1 36.96 -6.82 -58.99
N LYS A 2 37.32 -7.62 -57.97
CA LYS A 2 36.37 -8.38 -57.13
C LYS A 2 36.19 -7.67 -55.79
N ARG A 3 35.00 -7.11 -55.52
CA ARG A 3 34.64 -6.52 -54.21
C ARG A 3 34.12 -7.64 -53.30
N LYS A 4 34.80 -7.87 -52.17
CA LYS A 4 34.36 -8.79 -51.11
C LYS A 4 33.45 -8.01 -50.16
N LEU A 5 32.19 -8.41 -50.04
CA LEU A 5 31.30 -7.97 -48.95
C LEU A 5 31.67 -8.76 -47.69
N ALA A 6 31.99 -8.06 -46.60
CA ALA A 6 32.15 -8.65 -45.27
C ALA A 6 30.82 -8.51 -44.50
N LEU A 7 30.29 -9.65 -44.05
CA LEU A 7 29.06 -9.76 -43.26
C LEU A 7 29.44 -9.60 -41.79
N ALA A 8 29.01 -8.52 -41.14
CA ALA A 8 29.20 -8.31 -39.71
C ALA A 8 27.97 -8.81 -38.94
N ALA A 9 28.13 -9.90 -38.20
CA ALA A 9 27.10 -10.44 -37.31
C ALA A 9 27.08 -9.64 -35.99
N LEU A 10 25.98 -8.95 -35.71
CA LEU A 10 25.74 -8.29 -34.44
C LEU A 10 25.28 -9.35 -33.41
N VAL A 11 26.10 -9.60 -32.40
CA VAL A 11 25.73 -10.45 -31.25
C VAL A 11 25.09 -9.54 -30.20
N SER A 12 23.77 -9.64 -30.04
CA SER A 12 23.02 -8.92 -29.00
C SER A 12 23.25 -9.60 -27.65
N LEU A 13 24.02 -8.96 -26.77
CA LEU A 13 24.17 -9.35 -25.37
C LEU A 13 22.90 -8.97 -24.61
N SER A 14 22.05 -9.95 -24.33
CA SER A 14 20.88 -9.79 -23.46
C SER A 14 21.34 -9.71 -21.99
N SER A 15 21.54 -8.50 -21.48
CA SER A 15 21.73 -8.29 -20.04
C SER A 15 20.41 -8.57 -19.31
N SER A 16 20.33 -9.72 -18.63
CA SER A 16 19.25 -9.99 -17.68
C SER A 16 19.37 -9.00 -16.51
N VAL A 17 18.44 -8.07 -16.41
CA VAL A 17 18.33 -7.21 -15.23
C VAL A 17 17.78 -8.10 -14.11
N ALA A 18 18.64 -8.49 -13.17
CA ALA A 18 18.19 -9.09 -11.93
C ALA A 18 17.31 -8.05 -11.23
N LEU A 19 15.99 -8.29 -11.17
CA LEU A 19 15.11 -7.50 -10.33
C LEU A 19 15.52 -7.80 -8.89
N ALA A 20 16.28 -6.88 -8.29
CA ALA A 20 16.51 -6.93 -6.86
C ALA A 20 15.14 -6.94 -6.17
N ASN A 21 14.93 -7.88 -5.24
CA ASN A 21 13.78 -7.88 -4.37
C ASN A 21 13.92 -6.67 -3.43
N THR A 22 13.45 -5.51 -3.88
CA THR A 22 13.49 -4.29 -3.10
C THR A 22 12.52 -4.42 -1.93
N ILE A 23 13.05 -4.29 -0.72
CA ILE A 23 12.24 -4.15 0.49
C ILE A 23 11.84 -2.68 0.58
N PRO A 24 10.61 -2.35 0.99
CA PRO A 24 10.20 -0.96 1.15
C PRO A 24 11.10 -0.23 2.15
N GLU A 25 11.40 1.02 1.84
CA GLU A 25 12.12 1.91 2.75
C GLU A 25 11.22 2.26 3.95
N VAL A 26 11.83 2.35 5.14
CA VAL A 26 11.11 2.76 6.35
C VAL A 26 10.66 4.22 6.25
N GLY A 27 9.53 4.55 6.88
CA GLY A 27 9.01 5.91 6.86
C GLY A 27 7.55 6.03 7.25
N CYS A 28 7.09 7.27 7.37
CA CYS A 28 5.70 7.61 7.61
C CYS A 28 5.10 8.21 6.33
N PHE A 29 3.92 7.74 5.95
CA PHE A 29 3.21 8.17 4.76
C PHE A 29 1.76 8.48 5.11
N THR A 30 1.21 9.56 4.58
CA THR A 30 -0.18 9.96 4.89
C THR A 30 -0.96 10.41 3.66
N ARG A 31 -2.28 10.28 3.75
CA ARG A 31 -3.25 10.86 2.81
C ARG A 31 -4.44 11.35 3.62
N ILE A 32 -4.87 12.58 3.39
CA ILE A 32 -6.09 13.15 3.97
C ILE A 32 -6.88 13.76 2.83
N TYR A 33 -8.14 13.36 2.69
CA TYR A 33 -9.04 13.92 1.69
C TYR A 33 -9.83 15.09 2.28
N SER A 34 -9.97 16.19 1.53
CA SER A 34 -10.76 17.33 1.98
C SER A 34 -12.26 17.02 1.95
N ALA A 35 -13.05 17.80 2.70
CA ALA A 35 -14.50 17.69 2.65
C ALA A 35 -15.05 17.89 1.23
N ASP A 36 -14.51 18.85 0.47
CA ASP A 36 -14.91 19.09 -0.93
C ASP A 36 -14.60 17.90 -1.84
N HIS A 37 -13.45 17.24 -1.62
CA HIS A 37 -13.09 16.03 -2.35
C HIS A 37 -14.08 14.91 -2.03
N LEU A 38 -14.37 14.67 -0.74
CA LEU A 38 -15.30 13.63 -0.32
C LEU A 38 -16.72 13.90 -0.85
N ALA A 39 -17.20 15.15 -0.80
CA ALA A 39 -18.50 15.55 -1.35
C ALA A 39 -18.59 15.30 -2.87
N SER A 40 -17.48 15.47 -3.60
CA SER A 40 -17.42 15.22 -5.04
C SER A 40 -17.24 13.74 -5.40
N ASN A 41 -16.92 12.88 -4.43
CA ASN A 41 -16.67 11.44 -4.61
C ASN A 41 -17.54 10.61 -3.64
N PRO A 42 -18.87 10.63 -3.78
CA PRO A 42 -19.80 10.06 -2.79
C PRO A 42 -19.64 8.54 -2.55
N ASN A 43 -18.98 7.83 -3.47
CA ASN A 43 -18.70 6.40 -3.37
C ASN A 43 -17.38 6.08 -2.62
N GLN A 44 -16.53 7.08 -2.38
CA GLN A 44 -15.25 6.90 -1.68
C GLN A 44 -15.51 6.54 -0.21
N GLY A 45 -14.95 5.44 0.28
CA GLY A 45 -15.10 4.98 1.66
C GLY A 45 -13.97 5.41 2.59
N VAL A 46 -12.84 5.90 2.07
CA VAL A 46 -11.68 6.32 2.87
C VAL A 46 -11.61 7.85 3.00
N ALA A 47 -11.53 8.36 4.24
CA ALA A 47 -11.33 9.79 4.53
C ALA A 47 -9.85 10.16 4.77
N ALA A 48 -9.10 9.29 5.43
CA ALA A 48 -7.68 9.46 5.66
C ALA A 48 -6.94 8.12 5.80
N MET A 49 -5.64 8.13 5.53
CA MET A 49 -4.73 7.00 5.74
C MET A 49 -3.43 7.46 6.38
N ARG A 50 -2.90 6.63 7.26
CA ARG A 50 -1.52 6.71 7.77
C ARG A 50 -0.88 5.34 7.61
N LEU A 51 0.31 5.30 7.02
CA LEU A 51 1.08 4.09 6.84
C LEU A 51 2.46 4.31 7.47
N LEU A 52 2.80 3.48 8.44
CA LEU A 52 4.10 3.48 9.10
C LEU A 52 4.85 2.21 8.68
N LEU A 53 6.01 2.36 8.05
CA LEU A 53 6.94 1.27 7.73
C LEU A 53 8.14 1.33 8.68
N VAL A 54 8.41 0.25 9.40
CA VAL A 54 9.51 0.18 10.39
C VAL A 54 10.28 -1.14 10.30
N HIS A 55 11.53 -1.12 10.76
CA HIS A 55 12.31 -2.34 10.93
C HIS A 55 11.89 -3.05 12.21
N THR A 56 11.65 -4.36 12.12
CA THR A 56 11.40 -5.20 13.30
C THR A 56 12.70 -5.93 13.66
N PRO A 57 13.29 -5.69 14.85
CA PRO A 57 14.59 -6.27 15.22
C PRO A 57 14.57 -7.80 15.29
N GLU A 58 13.41 -8.39 15.57
CA GLU A 58 13.20 -9.81 15.83
C GLU A 58 13.36 -10.68 14.56
N TYR A 59 13.16 -10.10 13.38
CA TYR A 59 13.32 -10.78 12.10
C TYR A 59 14.29 -10.00 11.23
N ALA A 60 15.53 -10.49 11.14
CA ALA A 60 16.60 -9.85 10.38
C ALA A 60 16.14 -9.58 8.93
N ALA A 61 16.25 -8.31 8.52
CA ALA A 61 15.81 -7.80 7.21
C ALA A 61 14.29 -7.83 6.93
N SER A 62 13.44 -7.88 7.95
CA SER A 62 12.00 -7.65 7.80
C SER A 62 11.63 -6.18 7.96
N VAL A 63 10.67 -5.73 7.17
CA VAL A 63 9.93 -4.50 7.41
C VAL A 63 8.52 -4.90 7.81
N THR A 64 7.99 -4.27 8.86
CA THR A 64 6.58 -4.34 9.19
C THR A 64 5.92 -3.02 8.83
N ALA A 65 4.63 -3.09 8.56
CA ALA A 65 3.80 -1.93 8.32
C ALA A 65 2.64 -1.89 9.31
N VAL A 66 2.27 -0.70 9.76
CA VAL A 66 0.99 -0.43 10.40
C VAL A 66 0.21 0.51 9.52
N LEU A 67 -1.00 0.13 9.14
CA LEU A 67 -1.89 0.91 8.30
C LEU A 67 -3.14 1.29 9.08
N ASP A 68 -3.27 2.58 9.38
CA ASP A 68 -4.49 3.17 9.92
C ASP A 68 -5.29 3.83 8.80
N VAL A 69 -6.59 3.57 8.81
CA VAL A 69 -7.52 4.08 7.80
C VAL A 69 -8.74 4.66 8.51
N THR A 70 -8.91 5.97 8.42
CA THR A 70 -10.14 6.63 8.85
C THR A 70 -11.16 6.52 7.73
N MET A 71 -12.27 5.84 8.02
CA MET A 71 -13.35 5.62 7.08
C MET A 71 -14.22 6.86 6.96
N ALA A 72 -14.59 7.23 5.75
CA ALA A 72 -15.55 8.28 5.49
C ALA A 72 -16.97 7.82 5.87
N ASP A 73 -17.81 8.72 6.37
CA ASP A 73 -19.23 8.45 6.60
C ASP A 73 -20.04 8.55 5.29
N GLN A 74 -19.58 7.84 4.27
CA GLN A 74 -20.17 7.68 2.94
C GLN A 74 -19.55 6.44 2.26
N GLY A 75 -19.94 6.12 1.03
CA GLY A 75 -19.38 4.99 0.29
C GLY A 75 -19.39 3.67 1.07
N GLN A 76 -18.30 2.90 0.98
CA GLN A 76 -18.18 1.63 1.72
C GLN A 76 -18.15 1.81 3.24
N GLY A 77 -17.62 2.93 3.74
CA GLY A 77 -17.51 3.16 5.18
C GLY A 77 -18.88 3.18 5.85
N ARG A 78 -19.87 3.81 5.20
CA ARG A 78 -21.26 3.76 5.64
C ARG A 78 -21.89 2.38 5.44
N ALA A 79 -21.67 1.75 4.28
CA ALA A 79 -22.24 0.44 3.97
C ALA A 79 -21.82 -0.64 4.97
N ASP A 80 -20.57 -0.57 5.43
CA ASP A 80 -19.96 -1.51 6.37
C ASP A 80 -20.16 -1.10 7.84
N ASN A 81 -20.89 0.00 8.11
CA ASN A 81 -21.12 0.57 9.45
C ASN A 81 -19.84 0.95 10.21
N VAL A 82 -18.82 1.41 9.51
CA VAL A 82 -17.54 1.89 10.07
C VAL A 82 -17.27 3.37 9.78
N GLY A 83 -18.22 4.10 9.20
CA GLY A 83 -18.08 5.52 8.89
C GLY A 83 -17.66 6.36 10.11
N GLY A 84 -16.60 7.15 9.97
CA GLY A 84 -16.03 7.95 11.05
C GLY A 84 -15.08 7.18 11.99
N HIS A 85 -15.02 5.85 11.90
CA HIS A 85 -14.07 5.05 12.68
C HIS A 85 -12.70 5.01 12.00
N THR A 86 -11.65 4.80 12.81
CA THR A 86 -10.33 4.45 12.31
C THR A 86 -10.08 2.97 12.53
N LEU A 87 -9.80 2.26 11.45
CA LEU A 87 -9.48 0.84 11.44
C LEU A 87 -7.97 0.68 11.24
N SER A 88 -7.35 -0.24 11.98
CA SER A 88 -5.91 -0.48 11.93
C SER A 88 -5.62 -1.91 11.51
N VAL A 89 -4.51 -2.12 10.80
CA VAL A 89 -3.98 -3.46 10.48
C VAL A 89 -2.46 -3.46 10.52
N GLY A 90 -1.89 -4.46 11.19
CA GLY A 90 -0.47 -4.77 11.14
C GLY A 90 -0.15 -5.69 9.97
N LEU A 91 0.97 -5.44 9.28
CA LEU A 91 1.39 -6.18 8.09
C LEU A 91 2.87 -6.56 8.19
N GLY A 92 3.21 -7.78 7.81
CA GLY A 92 4.58 -8.20 7.52
C GLY A 92 4.91 -7.98 6.04
N CYS A 93 6.03 -7.34 5.73
CA CYS A 93 6.47 -7.11 4.36
C CYS A 93 7.54 -8.11 3.93
N LEU A 94 7.29 -8.79 2.81
CA LEU A 94 8.27 -9.58 2.08
C LEU A 94 8.44 -8.96 0.69
N SER A 95 9.58 -8.30 0.45
CA SER A 95 9.74 -7.42 -0.73
C SER A 95 8.70 -6.29 -0.71
N MET A 96 8.28 -5.80 -1.87
CA MET A 96 7.26 -4.74 -2.02
C MET A 96 5.81 -5.17 -1.72
N ARG A 97 5.62 -6.29 -1.03
CA ARG A 97 4.32 -6.90 -0.76
C ARG A 97 4.17 -7.11 0.74
N CYS A 98 3.17 -6.46 1.33
CA CYS A 98 2.93 -6.48 2.78
C CYS A 98 1.57 -7.12 3.07
N HIS A 99 1.55 -8.11 3.94
CA HIS A 99 0.35 -8.89 4.25
C HIS A 99 0.11 -8.97 5.75
N SER A 100 -1.16 -8.99 6.12
CA SER A 100 -1.56 -9.44 7.45
C SER A 100 -1.37 -10.94 7.52
N ASP A 101 -1.09 -11.45 8.72
CA ASP A 101 -1.26 -12.88 8.98
C ASP A 101 -2.75 -13.25 8.83
N GLY A 102 -3.02 -14.46 8.33
CA GLY A 102 -4.37 -14.95 8.02
C GLY A 102 -4.93 -14.51 6.66
N ASP A 103 -6.25 -14.30 6.60
CA ASP A 103 -6.99 -13.97 5.37
C ASP A 103 -7.37 -12.48 5.26
N ALA A 104 -6.84 -11.62 6.13
CA ALA A 104 -7.12 -10.18 6.14
C ALA A 104 -6.48 -9.41 4.96
N GLY A 105 -5.78 -10.09 4.05
CA GLY A 105 -5.25 -9.49 2.83
C GLY A 105 -3.97 -8.69 3.04
N GLY A 106 -3.82 -7.58 2.31
CA GLY A 106 -2.62 -6.76 2.37
C GLY A 106 -2.56 -5.62 1.36
N ILE A 107 -1.35 -5.11 1.18
CA ILE A 107 -1.03 -4.07 0.20
C ILE A 107 0.13 -4.51 -0.70
N ASP A 108 0.00 -4.22 -1.99
CA ASP A 108 1.05 -4.39 -2.99
C ASP A 108 1.62 -3.02 -3.35
N ILE A 109 2.84 -2.73 -2.89
CA ILE A 109 3.51 -1.44 -3.12
C ILE A 109 4.09 -1.43 -4.53
N SER A 110 3.52 -0.60 -5.41
CA SER A 110 3.95 -0.49 -6.81
C SER A 110 5.03 0.56 -7.02
N ARG A 111 5.13 1.55 -6.12
CA ARG A 111 6.13 2.62 -6.18
C ARG A 111 6.39 3.20 -4.80
N GLN A 112 7.67 3.46 -4.51
CA GLN A 112 8.09 4.24 -3.35
C GLN A 112 9.22 5.19 -3.77
N SER A 113 9.18 6.41 -3.24
CA SER A 113 10.24 7.41 -3.37
C SER A 113 10.26 8.31 -2.14
N SER A 114 11.19 9.28 -2.10
CA SER A 114 11.26 10.32 -1.06
C SER A 114 9.97 11.12 -0.89
N ASP A 115 9.14 11.20 -1.93
CA ASP A 115 7.95 12.05 -1.95
C ASP A 115 6.68 11.29 -1.53
N GLY A 116 6.72 9.96 -1.53
CA GLY A 116 5.56 9.16 -1.18
C GLY A 116 5.59 7.71 -1.64
N ILE A 117 4.45 7.07 -1.45
CA ILE A 117 4.24 5.65 -1.71
C ILE A 117 2.93 5.45 -2.46
N THR A 118 2.93 4.50 -3.40
CA THR A 118 1.75 4.08 -4.15
C THR A 118 1.58 2.59 -3.98
N PHE A 119 0.41 2.17 -3.53
CA PHE A 119 0.09 0.77 -3.33
C PHE A 119 -1.33 0.46 -3.80
N GLN A 120 -1.55 -0.81 -4.11
CA GLN A 120 -2.85 -1.38 -4.36
C GLN A 120 -3.30 -2.09 -3.07
N GLY A 121 -4.48 -1.73 -2.55
CA GLY A 121 -5.01 -2.30 -1.31
C GLY A 121 -6.10 -3.32 -1.57
N SER A 122 -5.95 -4.53 -1.03
CA SER A 122 -7.04 -5.50 -0.89
C SER A 122 -7.27 -5.91 0.57
N ALA A 123 -6.59 -5.25 1.52
CA ALA A 123 -6.71 -5.55 2.93
C ALA A 123 -8.15 -5.37 3.44
N LEU A 124 -8.57 -6.31 4.28
CA LEU A 124 -9.66 -6.14 5.23
C LEU A 124 -9.07 -5.41 6.44
N LEU A 125 -9.67 -4.28 6.76
CA LEU A 125 -9.30 -3.45 7.90
C LEU A 125 -10.16 -3.83 9.10
N GLY A 126 -9.57 -3.88 10.29
CA GLY A 126 -10.24 -4.28 11.53
C GLY A 126 -9.53 -5.43 12.22
N ASP A 127 -9.84 -5.63 13.49
CA ASP A 127 -9.32 -6.76 14.27
C ASP A 127 -10.07 -8.03 13.86
N TRP A 128 -9.36 -8.90 13.15
CA TRP A 128 -9.87 -10.16 12.62
C TRP A 128 -9.89 -11.28 13.66
N GLU A 129 -9.21 -11.13 14.80
CA GLU A 129 -9.23 -12.11 15.87
C GLU A 129 -10.53 -12.04 16.70
N GLN A 130 -11.28 -10.95 16.56
CA GLN A 130 -12.60 -10.79 17.14
C GLN A 130 -13.66 -10.89 16.03
N ASP A 131 -14.29 -12.06 15.91
CA ASP A 131 -15.37 -12.43 14.94
C ASP A 131 -16.56 -11.46 14.86
N HIS A 132 -16.57 -10.38 15.64
CA HIS A 132 -17.66 -9.42 15.77
C HIS A 132 -17.22 -7.95 15.64
N LEU A 133 -15.95 -7.68 15.39
CA LEU A 133 -15.52 -6.30 15.16
C LEU A 133 -15.82 -5.87 13.72
N PRO A 134 -16.28 -4.63 13.53
CA PRO A 134 -16.67 -4.16 12.22
C PRO A 134 -15.41 -4.04 11.35
N SER A 135 -15.48 -4.61 10.15
CA SER A 135 -14.39 -4.62 9.18
C SER A 135 -14.82 -3.99 7.87
N SER A 136 -13.86 -3.51 7.10
CA SER A 136 -14.12 -2.95 5.78
C SER A 136 -12.97 -3.22 4.82
N SER A 137 -13.29 -3.42 3.55
CA SER A 137 -12.28 -3.59 2.51
C SER A 137 -11.69 -2.25 2.10
N LEU A 138 -10.41 -2.23 1.73
CA LEU A 138 -9.79 -1.12 1.01
C LEU A 138 -10.23 -0.98 -0.46
N SER A 139 -10.98 -1.94 -1.00
CA SER A 139 -11.49 -1.87 -2.37
C SER A 139 -12.77 -1.02 -2.40
N GLU A 140 -12.68 0.20 -2.94
CA GLU A 140 -13.80 1.15 -2.99
C GLU A 140 -14.79 0.88 -4.14
N GLY A 141 -14.55 -0.16 -4.92
CA GLY A 141 -15.38 -0.56 -6.05
C GLY A 141 -15.57 -2.08 -6.13
N THR A 142 -16.58 -2.51 -6.89
CA THR A 142 -16.90 -3.93 -7.03
C THR A 142 -15.80 -4.68 -7.78
N GLY A 143 -15.07 -5.54 -7.07
CA GLY A 143 -14.17 -6.54 -7.64
C GLY A 143 -12.88 -6.00 -8.26
N GLN A 144 -12.55 -4.72 -8.04
CA GLN A 144 -11.28 -4.14 -8.46
C GLN A 144 -10.57 -3.49 -7.27
N PRO A 145 -9.29 -3.80 -7.05
CA PRO A 145 -8.52 -3.16 -5.99
C PRO A 145 -8.35 -1.66 -6.22
N THR A 146 -8.40 -0.88 -5.15
CA THR A 146 -8.14 0.57 -5.22
C THR A 146 -6.65 0.85 -5.10
N VAL A 147 -6.15 1.75 -5.96
CA VAL A 147 -4.78 2.27 -5.87
C VAL A 147 -4.77 3.53 -5.04
N TYR A 148 -4.00 3.50 -3.96
CA TYR A 148 -3.79 4.64 -3.07
C TYR A 148 -2.42 5.24 -3.31
N ARG A 149 -2.35 6.57 -3.27
CA ARG A 149 -1.10 7.34 -3.24
C ARG A 149 -1.06 8.15 -1.96
N LEU A 150 -0.07 7.87 -1.12
CA LEU A 150 0.20 8.60 0.12
C LEU A 150 1.46 9.45 -0.10
N ASN A 151 1.50 10.60 0.56
CA ASN A 151 2.67 11.48 0.56
C ASN A 151 3.60 11.09 1.70
N ALA A 152 4.90 11.26 1.52
CA ALA A 152 5.85 11.17 2.63
C ALA A 152 5.52 12.22 3.69
N ALA A 153 5.64 11.86 4.95
CA ALA A 153 5.31 12.70 6.09
C ALA A 153 6.40 12.64 7.16
N SER A 154 6.40 13.60 8.07
CA SER A 154 7.28 13.58 9.24
C SER A 154 6.95 12.39 10.14
N ALA A 155 7.93 11.87 10.89
CA ALA A 155 7.70 10.78 11.84
C ALA A 155 6.57 11.05 12.84
N GLY A 156 6.42 12.30 13.29
CA GLY A 156 5.34 12.70 14.21
C GLY A 156 3.93 12.55 13.64
N SER A 157 3.78 12.42 12.31
CA SER A 157 2.46 12.16 11.69
C SER A 157 1.98 10.72 11.91
N CYS A 158 2.88 9.80 12.28
CA CYS A 158 2.60 8.40 12.59
C CYS A 158 2.83 8.08 14.08
N GLU A 159 2.88 9.09 14.95
CA GLU A 159 3.03 8.88 16.39
C GLU A 159 1.82 8.11 16.96
N GLY A 160 2.10 7.16 17.86
CA GLY A 160 1.07 6.32 18.50
C GLY A 160 0.54 5.16 17.66
N MET A 161 1.17 4.85 16.52
CA MET A 161 0.81 3.69 15.68
C MET A 161 1.55 2.38 16.07
N TYR A 162 2.45 2.42 17.06
CA TYR A 162 3.23 1.28 17.55
C TYR A 162 3.38 1.35 19.06
#